data_AF-A0A7J6UA38-F1
#
_entry.id   AF-A0A7J6UA38-F1
#
_cell.length_a   1.000
_cell.length_b   1.000
_cell.length_c   1.000
_cell.angle_alpha   90.00
_cell.angle_beta   90.00
_cell.angle_gamma   90.00
#
_symmetry.space_group_name_H-M   'P 1'
#
loop_
_entity.id
_entity.type
_entity.pdbx_description
1 polymer ?
#
loop_
_entity_poly.entity_id
_entity_poly.type
_entity_poly.pdbx_seq_one_letter_code
_entity_poly.pdbx_strand_id
1 'polypeptide(L)'
;MLHTLILRCSFIAYWMGASCLADIVPNYNPTPPTFPRSFAASFVMKLPYIDLSIQMTVRQLMKSGIQHVGYYDGLEQHFVNLATDELYHFVYNGTRRTCLDATERGESPSMINIFPVMEGFEFVGLRNVRGLQCEHWEKNVGRPGEYEDFFYDPMLKRPVKWSMHARNEIISAHLDDYVVNYLSVHDLVDDGREKFAPPSECDDQRASHRKAYAVPEAGPRPRDLDYRDVFNYFGRNTRSSLGTLNGSNTFKALHRRSYSDGDSTYETRFKANQAYIDRVNKANNGVRLELNS
;
A
#
# COMPACT_ATOMS: atom_id res chain seq x y z
N MET A 1 -47.54 -54.13 63.89
CA MET A 1 -46.35 -54.43 63.07
C MET A 1 -46.45 -53.65 61.77
N LEU A 2 -45.31 -53.10 61.33
CA LEU A 2 -45.05 -52.35 60.09
C LEU A 2 -45.48 -50.87 60.03
N HIS A 3 -44.57 -50.02 60.52
CA HIS A 3 -44.02 -48.87 59.79
C HIS A 3 -43.72 -49.25 58.30
N THR A 4 -43.65 -48.38 57.30
CA THR A 4 -42.66 -47.30 57.16
C THR A 4 -42.85 -46.64 55.78
N LEU A 5 -42.51 -45.34 55.68
CA LEU A 5 -41.91 -44.64 54.53
C LEU A 5 -42.62 -44.67 53.15
N ILE A 6 -43.16 -43.52 52.72
CA ILE A 6 -42.83 -42.85 51.43
C ILE A 6 -43.14 -41.36 51.66
N LEU A 7 -42.14 -40.64 52.15
CA LEU A 7 -42.09 -39.18 52.13
C LEU A 7 -40.63 -38.83 51.82
N ARG A 8 -40.43 -38.02 50.78
CA ARG A 8 -39.17 -37.46 50.24
C ARG A 8 -38.85 -37.92 48.82
N CYS A 9 -39.50 -37.29 47.84
CA CYS A 9 -38.97 -37.23 46.48
C CYS A 9 -39.24 -35.89 45.78
N SER A 10 -39.41 -34.79 46.52
CA SER A 10 -39.83 -33.49 45.94
C SER A 10 -38.94 -32.30 46.31
N PHE A 11 -37.66 -32.50 46.66
CA PHE A 11 -36.77 -31.39 47.05
C PHE A 11 -35.42 -31.30 46.31
N ILE A 12 -35.23 -32.01 45.19
CA ILE A 12 -33.95 -31.98 44.43
C ILE A 12 -34.07 -31.25 43.07
N ALA A 13 -35.22 -30.70 42.71
CA ALA A 13 -35.43 -30.06 41.40
C ALA A 13 -35.24 -28.53 41.36
N TYR A 14 -34.90 -27.86 42.48
CA TYR A 14 -34.89 -26.39 42.55
C TYR A 14 -33.49 -25.75 42.58
N TRP A 15 -32.42 -26.52 42.36
CA TRP A 15 -31.02 -26.04 42.41
C TRP A 15 -30.23 -26.28 41.11
N MET A 16 -30.92 -26.40 39.98
CA MET A 16 -30.31 -26.47 38.63
C MET A 16 -30.77 -25.33 37.71
N GLY A 17 -31.17 -24.20 38.28
CA GLY A 17 -31.62 -23.03 37.51
C GLY A 17 -30.92 -21.78 38.01
N ALA A 18 -29.84 -21.40 37.33
CA ALA A 18 -29.14 -20.10 37.35
C ALA A 18 -27.60 -20.22 37.50
N SER A 19 -27.00 -21.18 36.81
CA SER A 19 -25.58 -21.08 36.45
C SER A 19 -25.48 -20.90 34.93
N CYS A 20 -26.19 -19.91 34.39
CA CYS A 20 -25.65 -19.20 33.23
C CYS A 20 -24.43 -18.46 33.78
N LEU A 21 -23.31 -19.17 33.84
CA LEU A 21 -22.00 -18.56 33.81
C LEU A 21 -22.04 -17.67 32.58
N ALA A 22 -22.26 -16.38 32.80
CA ALA A 22 -21.64 -15.40 31.94
C ALA A 22 -20.16 -15.76 32.03
N ASP A 23 -19.66 -16.50 31.04
CA ASP A 23 -18.26 -16.50 30.69
C ASP A 23 -17.96 -15.05 30.29
N ILE A 24 -17.81 -14.20 31.31
CA ILE A 24 -17.09 -12.95 31.24
C ILE A 24 -15.71 -13.43 30.80
N VAL A 25 -15.43 -13.38 29.50
CA VAL A 25 -14.08 -13.57 28.97
C VAL A 25 -13.27 -12.44 29.62
N PRO A 26 -12.51 -12.70 30.69
CA PRO A 26 -11.93 -11.63 31.47
C PRO A 26 -10.73 -11.12 30.69
N ASN A 27 -10.72 -9.84 30.32
CA ASN A 27 -9.56 -9.16 29.74
C ASN A 27 -8.86 -9.92 28.59
N TYR A 28 -9.56 -10.18 27.49
CA TYR A 28 -8.87 -10.49 26.24
C TYR A 28 -8.15 -9.21 25.74
N ASN A 29 -6.87 -9.11 26.03
CA ASN A 29 -6.00 -8.02 25.59
C ASN A 29 -4.82 -8.62 24.80
N PRO A 30 -4.99 -8.86 23.49
CA PRO A 30 -3.96 -9.47 22.69
C PRO A 30 -2.77 -8.54 22.52
N THR A 31 -1.60 -9.10 22.24
CA THR A 31 -0.44 -8.33 21.80
C THR A 31 -0.55 -8.05 20.31
N PRO A 32 -0.12 -6.86 19.82
CA PRO A 32 -0.13 -6.56 18.40
C PRO A 32 0.57 -7.67 17.58
N PRO A 33 -0.02 -8.12 16.46
CA PRO A 33 0.57 -9.14 15.63
C PRO A 33 1.93 -8.71 15.07
N THR A 34 2.80 -9.68 14.85
CA THR A 34 4.09 -9.46 14.18
C THR A 34 4.11 -10.24 12.88
N PHE A 35 4.83 -9.71 11.89
CA PHE A 35 4.87 -10.29 10.56
C PHE A 35 6.24 -10.91 10.25
N PRO A 36 6.26 -12.02 9.50
CA PRO A 36 7.51 -12.60 9.04
C PRO A 36 8.25 -11.61 8.14
N ARG A 37 9.57 -11.56 8.27
CA ARG A 37 10.44 -10.76 7.40
C ARG A 37 10.60 -11.39 6.02
N SER A 38 10.66 -12.72 5.95
CA SER A 38 10.68 -13.48 4.70
C SER A 38 9.36 -14.23 4.54
N PHE A 39 8.65 -13.98 3.44
CA PHE A 39 7.27 -14.45 3.26
C PHE A 39 6.90 -14.59 1.80
N ALA A 40 5.83 -15.35 1.54
CA ALA A 40 5.08 -15.35 0.29
C ALA A 40 3.62 -14.97 0.60
N ALA A 41 3.07 -14.02 -0.14
CA ALA A 41 1.72 -13.53 0.06
C ALA A 41 0.98 -13.34 -1.26
N SER A 42 -0.33 -13.56 -1.23
CA SER A 42 -1.25 -13.14 -2.27
C SER A 42 -2.40 -12.35 -1.67
N PHE A 43 -2.75 -11.25 -2.31
CA PHE A 43 -3.79 -10.35 -1.83
C PHE A 43 -4.43 -9.58 -2.98
N VAL A 44 -5.58 -8.98 -2.71
CA VAL A 44 -6.26 -8.07 -3.62
C VAL A 44 -6.31 -6.70 -2.97
N MET A 45 -5.68 -5.71 -3.62
CA MET A 45 -5.83 -4.30 -3.28
C MET A 45 -7.05 -3.75 -4.01
N LYS A 46 -7.94 -3.08 -3.29
CA LYS A 46 -9.12 -2.42 -3.86
C LYS A 46 -9.04 -0.92 -3.63
N LEU A 47 -9.40 -0.17 -4.65
CA LEU A 47 -9.62 1.27 -4.62
C LEU A 47 -11.11 1.50 -4.93
N PRO A 48 -11.98 1.52 -3.90
CA PRO A 48 -13.44 1.50 -4.08
C PRO A 48 -13.98 2.67 -4.90
N TYR A 49 -13.34 3.84 -4.81
CA TYR A 49 -13.80 5.07 -5.48
C TYR A 49 -13.76 5.00 -7.02
N ILE A 50 -12.93 4.12 -7.60
CA ILE A 50 -12.83 3.88 -9.05
C ILE A 50 -13.18 2.44 -9.44
N ASP A 51 -13.75 1.66 -8.51
CA ASP A 51 -14.05 0.24 -8.69
C ASP A 51 -12.86 -0.58 -9.25
N LEU A 52 -11.65 -0.24 -8.79
CA LEU A 52 -10.42 -0.91 -9.22
C LEU A 52 -10.05 -1.99 -8.21
N SER A 53 -9.77 -3.19 -8.71
CA SER A 53 -9.21 -4.30 -7.93
C SER A 53 -7.94 -4.79 -8.61
N ILE A 54 -6.84 -4.79 -7.86
CA ILE A 54 -5.52 -5.23 -8.34
C ILE A 54 -5.14 -6.46 -7.53
N GLN A 55 -5.02 -7.60 -8.22
CA GLN A 55 -4.49 -8.81 -7.62
C GLN A 55 -2.96 -8.77 -7.66
N MET A 56 -2.36 -9.06 -6.50
CA MET A 56 -0.93 -8.97 -6.30
C MET A 56 -0.40 -10.25 -5.62
N THR A 57 0.83 -10.58 -5.95
CA THR A 57 1.63 -11.61 -5.27
C THR A 57 2.96 -11.02 -4.86
N VAL A 58 3.42 -11.29 -3.64
CA VAL A 58 4.73 -10.86 -3.16
C VAL A 58 5.47 -12.06 -2.60
N ARG A 59 6.73 -12.22 -2.99
CA ARG A 59 7.68 -13.14 -2.38
C ARG A 59 8.90 -12.36 -1.92
N GLN A 60 9.18 -12.37 -0.63
CA GLN A 60 10.30 -11.66 -0.03
C GLN A 60 11.20 -12.62 0.74
N LEU A 61 12.50 -12.51 0.51
CA LEU A 61 13.56 -13.19 1.23
C LEU A 61 14.56 -12.15 1.74
N MET A 62 14.45 -11.77 3.01
CA MET A 62 15.22 -10.66 3.58
C MET A 62 16.72 -10.92 3.73
N LYS A 63 17.15 -12.14 4.08
CA LYS A 63 18.58 -12.47 4.17
C LYS A 63 19.19 -12.62 2.79
N SER A 64 18.47 -13.21 1.84
CA SER A 64 18.88 -13.26 0.44
C SER A 64 18.82 -11.90 -0.26
N GLY A 65 18.10 -10.92 0.32
CA GLY A 65 17.97 -9.58 -0.24
C GLY A 65 17.12 -9.53 -1.50
N ILE A 66 16.07 -10.36 -1.60
CA ILE A 66 15.26 -10.50 -2.80
C ILE A 66 13.80 -10.18 -2.47
N GLN A 67 13.17 -9.35 -3.30
CA GLN A 67 11.72 -9.24 -3.34
C GLN A 67 11.23 -9.40 -4.78
N HIS A 68 10.22 -10.23 -4.98
CA HIS A 68 9.52 -10.39 -6.25
C HIS A 68 8.08 -10.01 -6.04
N VAL A 69 7.59 -9.07 -6.85
CA VAL A 69 6.20 -8.63 -6.86
C VAL A 69 5.61 -8.95 -8.22
N GLY A 70 4.43 -9.57 -8.22
CA GLY A 70 3.63 -9.82 -9.41
C GLY A 70 2.33 -9.04 -9.32
N TYR A 71 1.93 -8.45 -10.43
CA TYR A 71 0.66 -7.75 -10.62
C TYR A 71 -0.11 -8.41 -11.76
N TYR A 72 -1.44 -8.30 -11.72
CA TYR A 72 -2.33 -8.74 -12.80
C TYR A 72 -2.02 -10.19 -13.24
N ASP A 73 -1.98 -11.11 -12.27
CA ASP A 73 -1.63 -12.52 -12.48
C ASP A 73 -0.26 -12.75 -13.13
N GLY A 74 0.70 -11.85 -12.87
CA GLY A 74 2.07 -11.96 -13.33
C GLY A 74 2.31 -11.37 -14.72
N LEU A 75 1.32 -10.67 -15.31
CA LEU A 75 1.52 -9.89 -16.54
C LEU A 75 2.51 -8.74 -16.35
N GLU A 76 2.59 -8.21 -15.14
CA GLU A 76 3.62 -7.27 -14.73
C GLU A 76 4.36 -7.83 -13.52
N GLN A 77 5.69 -7.76 -13.53
CA GLN A 77 6.53 -8.33 -12.48
C GLN A 77 7.69 -7.41 -12.15
N HIS A 78 7.91 -7.19 -10.87
CA HIS A 78 9.01 -6.39 -10.35
C HIS A 78 9.94 -7.31 -9.55
N PHE A 79 11.22 -7.27 -9.86
CA PHE A 79 12.26 -7.95 -9.09
C PHE A 79 13.14 -6.88 -8.45
N VAL A 80 13.18 -6.88 -7.13
CA VAL A 80 13.90 -5.91 -6.32
C VAL A 80 15.07 -6.61 -5.63
N ASN A 81 16.26 -6.08 -5.82
CA ASN A 81 17.41 -6.40 -4.99
C ASN A 81 17.39 -5.47 -3.78
N LEU A 82 17.04 -6.01 -2.61
CA LEU A 82 16.87 -5.26 -1.36
C LEU A 82 18.19 -4.72 -0.80
N ALA A 83 19.34 -5.27 -1.21
CA ALA A 83 20.65 -4.82 -0.74
C ALA A 83 21.16 -3.61 -1.53
N THR A 84 20.86 -3.56 -2.82
CA THR A 84 21.34 -2.49 -3.73
C THR A 84 20.26 -1.51 -4.14
N ASP A 85 19.01 -1.79 -3.78
CA ASP A 85 17.83 -1.05 -4.27
C ASP A 85 17.78 -1.04 -5.81
N GLU A 86 18.07 -2.18 -6.44
CA GLU A 86 17.90 -2.31 -7.89
C GLU A 86 16.53 -2.90 -8.22
N LEU A 87 15.77 -2.22 -9.09
CA LEU A 87 14.48 -2.66 -9.60
C LEU A 87 14.59 -3.12 -11.05
N TYR A 88 14.06 -4.32 -11.33
CA TYR A 88 13.87 -4.84 -12.67
C TYR A 88 12.38 -5.00 -12.92
N HIS A 89 11.85 -4.20 -13.83
CA HIS A 89 10.43 -4.16 -14.18
C HIS A 89 10.21 -4.91 -15.49
N PHE A 90 9.33 -5.91 -15.47
CA PHE A 90 8.92 -6.69 -16.62
C PHE A 90 7.44 -6.54 -16.91
N VAL A 91 7.11 -6.47 -18.19
CA VAL A 91 5.74 -6.61 -18.69
C VAL A 91 5.66 -7.67 -19.76
N TYR A 92 4.54 -8.39 -19.82
CA TYR A 92 4.26 -9.32 -20.90
C TYR A 92 3.56 -8.59 -22.04
N ASN A 93 4.13 -8.68 -23.23
CA ASN A 93 3.50 -8.29 -24.48
C ASN A 93 3.17 -9.58 -25.27
N GLY A 94 1.95 -10.07 -25.11
CA GLY A 94 1.56 -11.40 -25.58
C GLY A 94 2.34 -12.49 -24.84
N THR A 95 3.13 -13.29 -25.56
CA THR A 95 3.95 -14.37 -24.98
C THR A 95 5.38 -13.93 -24.63
N ARG A 96 5.77 -12.70 -25.00
CA ARG A 96 7.14 -12.20 -24.81
C ARG A 96 7.22 -11.35 -23.55
N ARG A 97 8.15 -11.69 -22.68
CA ARG A 97 8.56 -10.83 -21.56
C ARG A 97 9.46 -9.72 -22.08
N THR A 98 9.13 -8.48 -21.75
CA THR A 98 9.92 -7.29 -22.10
C THR A 98 10.39 -6.63 -20.81
N CYS A 99 11.69 -6.39 -20.69
CA CYS A 99 12.25 -5.57 -19.63
C CYS A 99 11.96 -4.09 -19.92
N LEU A 100 11.59 -3.34 -18.89
CA LEU A 100 11.45 -1.90 -18.91
C LEU A 100 12.56 -1.31 -18.04
N ASP A 101 13.28 -0.31 -18.56
CA ASP A 101 14.29 0.39 -17.77
C ASP A 101 13.61 1.28 -16.71
N ALA A 102 13.58 0.77 -15.48
CA ALA A 102 13.04 1.49 -14.33
C ALA A 102 13.93 2.67 -13.90
N THR A 103 15.23 2.65 -14.24
CA THR A 103 16.19 3.68 -13.81
C THR A 103 16.01 5.00 -14.56
N GLU A 104 15.56 4.98 -15.82
CA GLU A 104 15.30 6.21 -16.60
C GLU A 104 14.03 6.94 -16.16
N ARG A 105 13.09 6.26 -15.50
CA ARG A 105 11.83 6.86 -15.05
C ARG A 105 11.92 7.52 -13.67
N GLY A 106 13.10 7.46 -13.06
CA GLY A 106 13.33 7.87 -11.68
C GLY A 106 12.60 6.98 -10.67
N GLU A 107 11.92 5.91 -11.11
CA GLU A 107 11.08 5.04 -10.28
C GLU A 107 11.91 4.58 -9.09
N SER A 108 11.56 5.08 -7.90
CA SER A 108 12.21 4.64 -6.67
C SER A 108 11.77 3.19 -6.46
N PRO A 109 12.70 2.25 -6.20
CA PRO A 109 12.37 0.90 -5.79
C PRO A 109 11.74 0.97 -4.40
N SER A 110 10.47 1.33 -4.31
CA SER A 110 9.80 1.22 -3.03
C SER A 110 9.62 -0.27 -2.75
N MET A 111 10.29 -0.76 -1.72
CA MET A 111 9.93 -2.03 -1.11
C MET A 111 8.44 -1.99 -0.82
N ILE A 112 7.69 -2.95 -1.36
CA ILE A 112 6.26 -3.01 -1.09
C ILE A 112 6.10 -3.66 0.27
N ASN A 113 5.99 -2.83 1.31
CA ASN A 113 5.56 -3.30 2.61
C ASN A 113 4.05 -3.56 2.53
N ILE A 114 3.68 -4.83 2.46
CA ILE A 114 2.27 -5.23 2.33
C ILE A 114 1.56 -5.26 3.67
N PHE A 115 2.26 -5.12 4.80
CA PHE A 115 1.70 -5.18 6.15
C PHE A 115 1.72 -3.81 6.83
N PRO A 116 0.73 -3.48 7.67
CA PRO A 116 0.78 -2.26 8.46
C PRO A 116 1.93 -2.29 9.46
N VAL A 117 2.47 -1.12 9.76
CA VAL A 117 3.29 -0.91 10.95
C VAL A 117 2.34 -0.84 12.14
N MET A 118 2.40 -1.84 13.03
CA MET A 118 1.46 -1.97 14.16
C MET A 118 1.64 -0.91 15.27
N GLU A 119 2.62 -0.03 15.16
CA GLU A 119 2.80 1.07 16.12
C GLU A 119 1.61 2.05 16.03
N GLY A 120 1.00 2.34 17.18
CA GLY A 120 -0.19 3.20 17.28
C GLY A 120 -1.52 2.51 16.98
N PHE A 121 -1.52 1.21 16.65
CA PHE A 121 -2.75 0.42 16.60
C PHE A 121 -3.20 0.01 18.01
N GLU A 122 -4.48 0.15 18.27
CA GLU A 122 -5.15 -0.24 19.50
C GLU A 122 -6.12 -1.39 19.23
N PHE A 123 -6.16 -2.38 20.11
CA PHE A 123 -7.13 -3.46 20.01
C PHE A 123 -8.52 -2.97 20.41
N VAL A 124 -9.48 -3.12 19.49
CA VAL A 124 -10.86 -2.65 19.69
C VAL A 124 -11.80 -3.79 20.07
N GLY A 125 -11.52 -5.01 19.60
CA GLY A 125 -12.32 -6.18 19.94
C GLY A 125 -12.27 -7.26 18.86
N LEU A 126 -13.15 -8.25 19.01
CA LEU A 126 -13.34 -9.29 18.01
C LEU A 126 -14.42 -8.90 17.01
N ARG A 127 -14.17 -9.15 15.72
CA ARG A 127 -15.09 -8.87 14.61
C ARG A 127 -15.13 -10.04 13.64
N ASN A 128 -16.32 -10.34 13.12
CA ASN A 128 -16.46 -11.34 12.07
C ASN A 128 -16.15 -10.73 10.71
N VAL A 129 -15.13 -11.24 10.03
CA VAL A 129 -14.72 -10.83 8.68
C VAL A 129 -14.69 -12.07 7.80
N ARG A 130 -15.53 -12.10 6.77
CA ARG A 130 -15.62 -13.23 5.81
C ARG A 130 -15.81 -14.60 6.49
N GLY A 131 -16.56 -14.64 7.59
CA GLY A 131 -16.82 -15.85 8.38
C GLY A 131 -15.70 -16.24 9.35
N LEU A 132 -14.62 -15.47 9.44
CA LEU A 132 -13.55 -15.65 10.42
C LEU A 132 -13.74 -14.68 11.58
N GLN A 133 -13.54 -15.16 12.82
CA GLN A 133 -13.50 -14.29 13.99
C GLN A 133 -12.09 -13.68 14.08
N CYS A 134 -11.98 -12.40 13.77
CA CYS A 134 -10.71 -11.67 13.72
C CYS A 134 -10.58 -10.72 14.92
N GLU A 135 -9.35 -10.52 15.36
CA GLU A 135 -8.97 -9.34 16.13
C GLU A 135 -9.06 -8.12 15.23
N HIS A 136 -9.71 -7.07 15.71
CA HIS A 136 -9.82 -5.78 15.06
C HIS A 136 -8.94 -4.77 15.80
N TRP A 137 -8.02 -4.20 15.05
CA TRP A 137 -7.05 -3.21 15.47
C TRP A 137 -7.34 -1.90 14.73
N GLU A 138 -7.40 -0.79 15.44
CA GLU A 138 -7.65 0.54 14.86
C GLU A 138 -6.48 1.48 15.15
N LYS A 139 -6.13 2.34 14.20
CA LYS A 139 -5.14 3.39 14.37
C LYS A 139 -5.68 4.72 13.82
N ASN A 140 -5.59 5.76 14.63
CA ASN A 140 -5.85 7.12 14.19
C ASN A 140 -4.56 7.75 13.65
N VAL A 141 -4.56 8.20 12.39
CA VAL A 141 -3.35 8.70 11.70
C VAL A 141 -3.05 10.17 12.04
N GLY A 142 -3.73 10.72 13.05
CA GLY A 142 -3.47 12.05 13.61
C GLY A 142 -4.10 13.22 12.84
N ARG A 143 -4.77 12.96 11.71
CA ARG A 143 -5.54 13.96 10.95
C ARG A 143 -7.04 13.66 11.03
N PRO A 144 -7.92 14.68 11.12
CA PRO A 144 -9.36 14.46 11.18
C PRO A 144 -9.84 13.64 9.97
N GLY A 145 -10.47 12.51 10.25
CA GLY A 145 -10.99 11.60 9.23
C GLY A 145 -10.00 10.54 8.76
N GLU A 146 -8.70 10.63 9.07
CA GLU A 146 -7.70 9.63 8.65
C GLU A 146 -7.56 8.50 9.68
N TYR A 147 -7.89 7.26 9.27
CA TYR A 147 -7.82 6.08 10.11
C TYR A 147 -7.42 4.83 9.33
N GLU A 148 -6.88 3.85 10.05
CA GLU A 148 -6.57 2.53 9.54
C GLU A 148 -7.24 1.44 10.39
N ASP A 149 -7.85 0.47 9.71
CA ASP A 149 -8.40 -0.74 10.33
C ASP A 149 -7.58 -1.95 9.90
N PHE A 150 -7.15 -2.76 10.85
CA PHE A 150 -6.47 -4.01 10.59
C PHE A 150 -7.17 -5.19 11.26
N PHE A 151 -7.37 -6.26 10.48
CA PHE A 151 -8.06 -7.48 10.91
C PHE A 151 -7.11 -8.66 10.84
N TYR A 152 -6.91 -9.32 11.97
CA TYR A 152 -5.99 -10.45 12.13
C TYR A 152 -6.73 -11.68 12.65
N ASP A 153 -6.50 -12.84 12.06
CA ASP A 153 -7.07 -14.11 12.54
C ASP A 153 -6.14 -14.71 13.61
N PRO A 154 -6.55 -14.75 14.90
CA PRO A 154 -5.70 -15.25 15.97
C PRO A 154 -5.56 -16.78 15.96
N MET A 155 -6.51 -17.51 15.37
CA MET A 155 -6.46 -18.97 15.28
C MET A 155 -5.50 -19.44 14.20
N LEU A 156 -5.58 -18.83 13.01
CA LEU A 156 -4.72 -19.14 11.87
C LEU A 156 -3.43 -18.33 11.85
N LYS A 157 -3.28 -17.37 12.77
CA LYS A 157 -2.13 -16.48 12.93
C LYS A 157 -1.75 -15.78 11.62
N ARG A 158 -2.73 -15.15 10.97
CA ARG A 158 -2.52 -14.50 9.67
C ARG A 158 -3.33 -13.22 9.50
N PRO A 159 -2.83 -12.25 8.73
CA PRO A 159 -3.61 -11.08 8.35
C PRO A 159 -4.81 -11.48 7.49
N VAL A 160 -5.92 -10.77 7.66
CA VAL A 160 -7.17 -10.99 6.91
C VAL A 160 -7.54 -9.77 6.08
N LYS A 161 -7.49 -8.57 6.65
CA LYS A 161 -7.84 -7.34 5.93
C LYS A 161 -7.09 -6.16 6.52
N TRP A 162 -6.67 -5.23 5.66
CA TRP A 162 -6.21 -3.90 6.06
C TRP A 162 -7.00 -2.86 5.27
N SER A 163 -7.63 -1.92 5.96
CA SER A 163 -8.38 -0.80 5.40
C SER A 163 -7.67 0.47 5.78
N MET A 164 -7.42 1.35 4.83
CA MET A 164 -6.86 2.67 5.05
C MET A 164 -7.85 3.68 4.48
N HIS A 165 -8.41 4.53 5.33
CA HIS A 165 -8.98 5.80 4.90
C HIS A 165 -7.93 6.86 5.24
N ALA A 166 -6.87 6.86 4.45
CA ALA A 166 -5.66 7.64 4.71
C ALA A 166 -4.90 7.79 3.41
N ARG A 167 -3.71 8.37 3.46
CA ARG A 167 -2.75 8.13 2.38
C ARG A 167 -2.44 6.63 2.32
N ASN A 168 -2.33 6.08 1.11
CA ASN A 168 -1.99 4.67 0.96
C ASN A 168 -0.58 4.42 1.51
N GLU A 169 -0.43 3.59 2.53
CA GLU A 169 0.88 3.27 3.14
C GLU A 169 1.73 2.31 2.28
N ILE A 170 1.11 1.56 1.36
CA ILE A 170 1.80 0.60 0.48
C ILE A 170 2.47 1.31 -0.70
N ILE A 171 1.80 2.30 -1.31
CA ILE A 171 2.30 3.01 -2.50
C ILE A 171 2.44 4.53 -2.30
N SER A 172 2.27 5.04 -1.07
CA SER A 172 2.39 6.47 -0.72
C SER A 172 1.50 7.41 -1.56
N ALA A 173 0.24 7.03 -1.79
CA ALA A 173 -0.70 7.75 -2.65
C ALA A 173 -1.54 8.82 -1.90
N HIS A 174 -2.47 9.47 -2.60
CA HIS A 174 -3.35 10.50 -2.05
C HIS A 174 -4.33 9.93 -1.00
N LEU A 175 -4.94 10.83 -0.21
CA LEU A 175 -5.97 10.47 0.77
C LEU A 175 -7.16 9.85 0.03
N ASP A 176 -7.44 8.60 0.33
CA ASP A 176 -8.44 7.78 -0.35
C ASP A 176 -8.79 6.55 0.52
N ASP A 177 -9.78 5.80 0.06
CA ASP A 177 -10.07 4.47 0.59
C ASP A 177 -9.24 3.40 -0.13
N TYR A 178 -8.42 2.69 0.63
CA TYR A 178 -7.66 1.54 0.16
C TYR A 178 -7.98 0.32 1.00
N VAL A 179 -8.28 -0.80 0.36
CA VAL A 179 -8.59 -2.05 1.05
C VAL A 179 -7.73 -3.18 0.54
N VAL A 180 -6.88 -3.72 1.41
CA VAL A 180 -6.06 -4.90 1.14
C VAL A 180 -6.77 -6.11 1.74
N ASN A 181 -7.18 -7.03 0.88
CA ASN A 181 -7.74 -8.32 1.30
C ASN A 181 -6.69 -9.40 1.10
N TYR A 182 -6.13 -9.89 2.21
CA TYR A 182 -5.19 -11.00 2.16
C TYR A 182 -5.94 -12.28 1.81
N LEU A 183 -5.38 -13.03 0.86
CA LEU A 183 -5.86 -14.35 0.43
C LEU A 183 -5.01 -15.45 1.06
N SER A 184 -3.69 -15.26 1.04
CA SER A 184 -2.72 -16.15 1.68
C SER A 184 -1.48 -15.37 2.11
N VAL A 185 -0.90 -15.78 3.24
CA VAL A 185 0.41 -15.34 3.72
C VAL A 185 1.09 -16.55 4.32
N HIS A 186 2.33 -16.79 3.92
CA HIS A 186 3.14 -17.91 4.32
C HIS A 186 4.53 -17.44 4.70
N ASP A 187 5.00 -17.85 5.87
CA ASP A 187 6.37 -17.65 6.30
C ASP A 187 7.31 -18.46 5.39
N LEU A 188 8.43 -17.85 4.98
CA LEU A 188 9.46 -18.54 4.22
C LEU A 188 10.71 -18.75 5.07
N VAL A 189 11.29 -19.94 4.93
CA VAL A 189 12.63 -20.20 5.46
C VAL A 189 13.63 -19.57 4.51
N ASP A 190 14.38 -18.60 5.03
CA ASP A 190 15.44 -17.91 4.32
C ASP A 190 16.79 -18.21 4.97
N ASP A 191 17.60 -18.96 4.23
CA ASP A 191 18.94 -19.38 4.62
C ASP A 191 20.05 -18.57 3.93
N GLY A 192 19.68 -17.55 3.14
CA GLY A 192 20.63 -16.70 2.40
C GLY A 192 21.36 -17.38 1.25
N ARG A 193 20.99 -18.62 0.87
CA ARG A 193 21.62 -19.31 -0.27
C ARG A 193 21.06 -18.87 -1.61
N GLU A 194 19.80 -18.43 -1.64
CA GLU A 194 19.21 -17.87 -2.85
C GLU A 194 19.89 -16.54 -3.16
N LYS A 195 20.39 -16.40 -4.38
CA LYS A 195 21.04 -15.18 -4.84
C LYS A 195 20.11 -14.46 -5.79
N PHE A 196 20.10 -13.13 -5.68
CA PHE A 196 19.45 -12.30 -6.68
C PHE A 196 20.08 -12.57 -8.05
N ALA A 197 19.27 -13.02 -9.00
CA ALA A 197 19.65 -13.21 -10.39
C ALA A 197 18.61 -12.49 -11.23
N PRO A 198 18.91 -11.29 -11.76
CA PRO A 198 17.97 -10.63 -12.65
C PRO A 198 17.81 -11.50 -13.92
N PRO A 199 16.62 -11.53 -14.53
CA PRO A 199 16.43 -12.18 -15.82
C PRO A 199 17.39 -11.60 -16.87
N SER A 200 18.05 -12.49 -17.62
CA SER A 200 19.06 -12.15 -18.64
C SER A 200 18.57 -11.14 -19.69
N GLU A 201 17.25 -11.06 -19.90
CA GLU A 201 16.59 -10.17 -20.85
C GLU A 201 16.80 -8.67 -20.53
N CYS A 202 17.14 -8.33 -19.28
CA CYS A 202 17.48 -6.96 -18.89
C CYS A 202 18.96 -6.61 -19.11
N ASP A 203 19.86 -7.60 -19.18
CA ASP A 203 21.29 -7.37 -19.37
C ASP A 203 21.58 -6.83 -20.79
N ASP A 204 20.89 -7.39 -21.78
CA ASP A 204 21.01 -6.97 -23.19
C ASP A 204 20.52 -5.53 -23.42
N GLN A 205 19.44 -5.13 -22.74
CA GLN A 205 18.90 -3.77 -22.85
C GLN A 205 19.81 -2.74 -22.19
N ARG A 206 20.32 -3.00 -20.97
CA ARG A 206 21.29 -2.12 -20.30
C ARG A 206 22.58 -1.97 -21.12
N ALA A 207 23.07 -3.03 -21.77
CA ALA A 207 24.24 -2.97 -22.64
C ALA A 207 23.99 -2.15 -23.92
N SER A 208 22.78 -2.21 -24.48
CA SER A 208 22.40 -1.44 -25.67
C SER A 208 22.23 0.06 -25.38
N HIS A 209 21.63 0.44 -24.24
CA HIS A 209 21.50 1.83 -23.81
C HIS A 209 22.86 2.46 -23.47
N ARG A 210 23.76 1.72 -22.78
CA ARG A 210 25.14 2.20 -22.52
C ARG A 210 25.94 2.45 -23.79
N LYS A 211 25.69 1.70 -24.87
CA LYS A 211 26.32 1.94 -26.18
C LYS A 211 25.71 3.14 -26.92
N ALA A 212 24.42 3.39 -26.75
CA ALA A 212 23.72 4.51 -27.41
C ALA A 212 24.00 5.88 -26.76
N TYR A 213 24.31 5.90 -25.45
CA TYR A 213 24.52 7.14 -24.68
C TYR A 213 25.90 7.22 -24.01
N ALA A 214 26.96 6.75 -24.68
CA ALA A 214 28.33 7.01 -24.27
C ALA A 214 28.67 8.51 -24.44
N VAL A 215 28.16 9.35 -23.53
CA VAL A 215 28.59 10.73 -23.33
C VAL A 215 29.86 10.70 -22.47
N PRO A 216 30.90 11.52 -22.77
CA PRO A 216 32.13 11.53 -21.97
C PRO A 216 31.84 11.88 -20.51
N GLU A 217 32.57 11.25 -19.58
CA GLU A 217 32.49 11.47 -18.13
C GLU A 217 32.30 12.95 -17.76
N ALA A 218 31.08 13.30 -17.33
CA ALA A 218 30.85 14.51 -16.55
C ALA A 218 31.19 14.21 -15.08
N GLY A 219 32.00 15.08 -14.49
CA GLY A 219 32.64 14.94 -13.17
C GLY A 219 31.71 14.80 -11.95
N PRO A 220 32.25 14.98 -10.73
CA PRO A 220 31.63 14.49 -9.50
C PRO A 220 30.26 15.14 -9.29
N ARG A 221 29.22 14.30 -9.17
CA ARG A 221 27.85 14.74 -8.87
C ARG A 221 27.82 15.32 -7.45
N PRO A 222 27.17 16.48 -7.22
CA PRO A 222 26.94 16.99 -5.87
C PRO A 222 26.12 15.97 -5.07
N ARG A 223 26.59 15.65 -3.86
CA ARG A 223 25.76 15.03 -2.83
C ARG A 223 24.81 16.09 -2.27
N ASP A 224 23.71 15.59 -1.71
CA ASP A 224 22.60 16.28 -1.04
C ASP A 224 21.46 16.70 -1.94
N LEU A 225 20.49 15.79 -2.09
CA LEU A 225 19.09 16.16 -2.27
C LEU A 225 18.24 15.44 -1.22
N ASP A 226 17.57 16.28 -0.44
CA ASP A 226 16.64 16.02 0.66
C ASP A 226 15.48 15.10 0.22
N TYR A 227 15.11 14.18 1.12
CA TYR A 227 14.34 12.95 0.88
C TYR A 227 12.82 13.22 0.90
N ARG A 228 12.33 14.17 0.11
CA ARG A 228 10.92 14.62 0.16
C ARG A 228 10.18 14.76 -1.17
N ASP A 229 10.77 14.45 -2.30
CA ASP A 229 10.11 14.67 -3.60
C ASP A 229 10.36 13.55 -4.60
N VAL A 230 9.69 12.41 -4.41
CA VAL A 230 9.51 11.44 -5.50
C VAL A 230 8.22 10.64 -5.29
N PHE A 231 7.10 11.10 -5.83
CA PHE A 231 6.41 10.45 -6.96
C PHE A 231 5.01 11.00 -7.22
N ASN A 232 4.96 11.85 -8.25
CA ASN A 232 3.81 11.97 -9.13
C ASN A 232 3.73 10.70 -9.99
N TYR A 233 2.75 9.82 -9.78
CA TYR A 233 2.02 9.15 -10.87
C TYR A 233 0.94 8.21 -10.33
N PHE A 234 -0.32 8.67 -10.33
CA PHE A 234 -1.55 7.92 -10.68
C PHE A 234 -2.70 8.89 -10.43
N GLY A 235 -2.98 9.71 -11.43
CA GLY A 235 -3.99 10.76 -11.41
C GLY A 235 -4.28 11.25 -12.82
N ARG A 236 -4.45 10.34 -13.77
CA ARG A 236 -4.96 10.66 -15.10
C ARG A 236 -6.44 10.30 -15.14
N ASN A 237 -7.28 11.26 -14.77
CA ASN A 237 -8.51 11.63 -15.47
C ASN A 237 -9.32 12.63 -14.64
N THR A 238 -9.20 13.91 -14.95
CA THR A 238 -10.35 14.79 -15.16
C THR A 238 -9.94 15.84 -16.18
N ARG A 239 -10.55 15.77 -17.36
CA ARG A 239 -10.48 16.84 -18.36
C ARG A 239 -11.06 18.10 -17.71
N SER A 240 -10.25 19.14 -17.55
CA SER A 240 -10.78 20.50 -17.42
C SER A 240 -10.25 21.31 -18.58
N SER A 241 -11.17 21.64 -19.49
CA SER A 241 -10.94 22.51 -20.64
C SER A 241 -10.67 23.93 -20.16
N LEU A 242 -9.45 24.20 -19.71
CA LEU A 242 -8.94 25.55 -19.48
C LEU A 242 -7.81 25.84 -20.48
N GLY A 243 -8.11 25.57 -21.75
CA GLY A 243 -7.40 26.25 -22.81
C GLY A 243 -7.65 27.76 -22.66
N THR A 244 -6.57 28.53 -22.53
CA THR A 244 -6.53 29.98 -22.84
C THR A 244 -7.21 30.98 -21.88
N LEU A 245 -7.42 30.68 -20.60
CA LEU A 245 -7.77 31.72 -19.61
C LEU A 245 -6.61 32.01 -18.66
N ASN A 246 -5.78 32.97 -19.07
CA ASN A 246 -4.74 33.59 -18.25
C ASN A 246 -5.36 34.29 -17.04
N GLY A 247 -5.24 33.70 -15.85
CA GLY A 247 -5.49 34.41 -14.60
C GLY A 247 -5.62 33.49 -13.40
N SER A 248 -4.74 33.64 -12.41
CA SER A 248 -4.81 33.00 -11.10
C SER A 248 -6.18 33.20 -10.43
N ASN A 249 -6.83 34.35 -10.67
CA ASN A 249 -8.17 34.65 -10.14
C ASN A 249 -9.28 33.82 -10.81
N THR A 250 -9.21 33.58 -12.11
CA THR A 250 -10.15 32.72 -12.83
C THR A 250 -10.02 31.27 -12.36
N PHE A 251 -8.78 30.82 -12.14
CA PHE A 251 -8.48 29.51 -11.61
C PHE A 251 -9.02 29.33 -10.17
N LYS A 252 -8.76 30.30 -9.29
CA LYS A 252 -9.33 30.32 -7.92
C LYS A 252 -10.86 30.26 -7.93
N ALA A 253 -11.50 31.05 -8.79
CA ALA A 253 -12.94 31.10 -8.92
C ALA A 253 -13.52 29.76 -9.41
N LEU A 254 -12.91 29.15 -10.42
CA LEU A 254 -13.35 27.86 -10.95
C LEU A 254 -13.25 26.75 -9.92
N HIS A 255 -12.16 26.71 -9.16
CA HIS A 255 -11.88 25.66 -8.18
C HIS A 255 -12.35 25.99 -6.75
N ARG A 256 -13.13 27.08 -6.59
CA ARG A 256 -13.68 27.54 -5.29
C ARG A 256 -12.61 27.64 -4.19
N ARG A 257 -11.40 28.09 -4.54
CA ARG A 257 -10.28 28.25 -3.61
C ARG A 257 -10.18 29.69 -3.12
N SER A 258 -10.04 29.85 -1.80
CA SER A 258 -9.63 31.10 -1.16
C SER A 258 -8.37 30.83 -0.33
N TYR A 259 -7.29 31.56 -0.57
CA TYR A 259 -6.04 31.42 0.18
C TYR A 259 -5.91 32.56 1.19
N SER A 260 -5.53 32.23 2.43
CA SER A 260 -5.34 33.19 3.53
C SER A 260 -4.01 33.94 3.48
N ASP A 261 -3.06 33.40 2.73
CA ASP A 261 -1.71 33.93 2.63
C ASP A 261 -1.71 35.14 1.69
N GLY A 262 -0.89 36.16 2.01
CA GLY A 262 -0.76 37.36 1.19
C GLY A 262 -0.66 36.99 -0.29
N ASP A 263 -1.63 37.51 -1.06
CA ASP A 263 -2.04 36.99 -2.38
C ASP A 263 -0.88 36.83 -3.39
N SER A 264 0.20 37.58 -3.16
CA SER A 264 1.43 37.60 -3.95
C SER A 264 2.23 36.29 -3.91
N THR A 265 2.26 35.57 -2.79
CA THR A 265 3.07 34.33 -2.68
C THR A 265 2.43 33.18 -3.44
N TYR A 266 1.11 33.05 -3.33
CA TYR A 266 0.33 32.10 -4.13
C TYR A 266 0.41 32.44 -5.62
N GLU A 267 0.24 33.71 -5.98
CA GLU A 267 0.29 34.12 -7.38
C GLU A 267 1.68 33.85 -8.01
N THR A 268 2.75 34.03 -7.23
CA THR A 268 4.11 33.71 -7.68
C THR A 268 4.28 32.21 -7.94
N ARG A 269 3.80 31.34 -7.03
CA ARG A 269 3.85 29.89 -7.22
C ARG A 269 2.97 29.42 -8.39
N PHE A 270 1.79 30.01 -8.52
CA PHE A 270 0.88 29.73 -9.63
C PHE A 270 1.53 30.05 -10.97
N LYS A 271 2.16 31.23 -11.10
CA LYS A 271 2.89 31.63 -12.31
C LYS A 271 4.10 30.73 -12.59
N ALA A 272 4.83 30.32 -11.56
CA ALA A 272 5.96 29.39 -11.71
C ALA A 272 5.51 28.01 -12.23
N ASN A 273 4.41 27.47 -11.69
CA ASN A 273 3.84 26.20 -12.13
C ASN A 273 3.28 26.27 -13.56
N GLN A 274 2.60 27.37 -13.90
CA GLN A 274 2.14 27.60 -15.27
C GLN A 274 3.32 27.63 -16.26
N ALA A 275 4.38 28.39 -15.95
CA ALA A 275 5.56 28.49 -16.80
C ALA A 275 6.27 27.14 -16.97
N TYR A 276 6.28 26.31 -15.92
CA TYR A 276 6.80 24.95 -15.99
C TYR A 276 5.98 24.07 -16.94
N ILE A 277 4.65 24.09 -16.80
CA ILE A 277 3.72 23.33 -17.66
C ILE A 277 3.90 23.72 -19.13
N ASP A 278 3.98 25.02 -19.42
CA ASP A 278 4.15 25.52 -20.77
C ASP A 278 5.49 25.08 -21.38
N ARG A 279 6.56 25.09 -20.59
CA ARG A 279 7.88 24.60 -21.02
C ARG A 279 7.86 23.12 -21.34
N VAL A 280 7.24 22.29 -20.50
CA VAL A 280 7.15 20.83 -20.73
C VAL A 280 6.28 20.52 -21.96
N ASN A 281 5.15 21.22 -22.12
CA ASN A 281 4.27 21.06 -23.28
C ASN A 281 4.95 21.47 -24.59
N LYS A 282 5.76 22.53 -24.56
CA LYS A 282 6.53 23.00 -25.72
C LYS A 282 7.62 22.00 -26.14
N ALA A 283 8.18 21.25 -25.20
CA ALA A 283 9.18 20.22 -25.49
C ALA A 283 8.59 19.01 -26.27
N ASN A 284 7.26 18.85 -26.31
CA ASN A 284 6.54 17.83 -27.08
C ASN A 284 7.03 16.39 -26.83
N ASN A 285 7.26 16.05 -25.55
CA ASN A 285 7.76 14.74 -25.12
C ASN A 285 6.69 13.63 -25.11
N GLY A 286 5.64 13.75 -25.94
CA GLY A 286 4.51 12.80 -25.96
C GLY A 286 3.57 12.88 -24.75
N VAL A 287 3.78 13.83 -23.83
CA VAL A 287 2.91 14.10 -22.67
C VAL A 287 2.54 15.58 -22.66
N ARG A 288 1.28 15.87 -22.34
CA ARG A 288 0.75 17.23 -22.18
C ARG A 288 0.28 17.43 -20.74
N LEU A 289 0.87 18.41 -20.06
CA LEU A 289 0.49 18.86 -18.73
C LEU A 289 -0.58 19.95 -18.83
N GLU A 290 -1.45 20.03 -17.83
CA GLU A 290 -2.49 21.06 -17.70
C GLU A 290 -2.55 21.51 -16.23
N LEU A 291 -3.03 22.74 -15.99
CA LEU A 291 -3.25 23.22 -14.62
C LEU A 291 -4.34 22.39 -13.92
N ASN A 292 -4.11 22.05 -12.66
CA ASN A 292 -5.06 21.34 -11.80
C ASN A 292 -5.10 21.92 -10.37
N SER A 293 -6.19 21.61 -9.65
CA SER A 293 -6.66 22.23 -8.40
C SER A 293 -5.95 21.84 -7.12
#